data_AF-A0AAD3E0C1-F1
#
_entry.id   AF-A0AAD3E0C1-F1
#
_cell.length_a   1.000
_cell.length_b   1.000
_cell.length_c   1.000
_cell.angle_alpha   90.00
_cell.angle_beta   90.00
_cell.angle_gamma   90.00
#
_symmetry.space_group_name_H-M   'P 1'
#
loop_
_entity.id
_entity.type
_entity.pdbx_description
1 polymer ?
#
loop_
_entity_poly.entity_id
_entity_poly.type
_entity_poly.pdbx_seq_one_letter_code
_entity_poly.pdbx_strand_id
1 'polypeptide(L)'
;MDIQALLPVLQACLSHDQNHVKEAERVLKQHEQVPGQAVQLLRVAAEESVDAGVRHMAAINFKNFVKRSWEKPNSHESSQGPSTDYLIPDADKEVVRQNILEAMIRAPHAI
;
A
#
# COMPACT_ATOMS: atom_id res chain seq x y z
N MET A 1 -5.65 -7.68 -4.03
CA MET A 1 -5.08 -9.05 -3.90
C MET A 1 -5.33 -9.56 -2.49
N ASP A 2 -5.47 -10.86 -2.26
CA ASP A 2 -5.60 -11.40 -0.88
C ASP A 2 -4.27 -11.32 -0.12
N ILE A 3 -4.32 -11.28 1.21
CA ILE A 3 -3.16 -11.14 2.10
C ILE A 3 -2.12 -12.25 1.87
N GLN A 4 -2.56 -13.49 1.65
CA GLN A 4 -1.67 -14.63 1.42
C GLN A 4 -0.87 -14.50 0.12
N ALA A 5 -1.44 -13.84 -0.89
CA ALA A 5 -0.75 -13.56 -2.15
C ALA A 5 0.08 -12.26 -2.07
N LEU A 6 -0.29 -11.33 -1.19
CA LEU A 6 0.42 -10.06 -0.99
C LEU A 6 1.76 -10.22 -0.27
N LEU A 7 1.82 -11.10 0.74
CA LEU A 7 3.04 -11.35 1.52
C LEU A 7 4.26 -11.74 0.67
N PRO A 8 4.20 -12.76 -0.21
CA PRO A 8 5.37 -13.15 -1.01
C PRO A 8 5.80 -12.06 -2.00
N VAL A 9 4.86 -11.25 -2.51
CA VAL A 9 5.18 -10.12 -3.40
C VAL A 9 5.93 -9.03 -2.65
N LEU A 10 5.44 -8.64 -1.46
CA LEU A 10 6.13 -7.66 -0.62
C LEU A 10 7.51 -8.15 -0.16
N GLN A 11 7.65 -9.45 0.13
CA GLN A 11 8.92 -10.06 0.46
C GLN A 11 9.88 -10.07 -0.74
N ALA A 12 9.39 -10.29 -1.95
CA ALA A 12 10.21 -10.20 -3.17
C ALA A 12 10.74 -8.77 -3.41
N CYS A 13 10.03 -7.73 -2.97
CA CYS A 13 10.54 -6.35 -3.02
C CYS A 13 11.74 -6.09 -2.09
N LEU A 14 12.06 -7.01 -1.18
CA LEU A 14 13.23 -6.94 -0.30
C LEU A 14 14.42 -7.77 -0.81
N SER A 15 14.28 -8.41 -1.98
CA SER A 15 15.33 -9.21 -2.59
C SER A 15 16.55 -8.36 -2.97
N HIS A 16 17.74 -8.97 -2.91
CA HIS A 16 18.97 -8.36 -3.42
C HIS A 16 19.01 -8.34 -4.96
N ASP A 17 18.21 -9.18 -5.63
CA ASP A 17 18.09 -9.20 -7.08
C ASP A 17 17.14 -8.09 -7.57
N GLN A 18 17.71 -7.12 -8.27
CA GLN A 18 16.99 -5.97 -8.83
C GLN A 18 15.90 -6.37 -9.83
N ASN A 19 16.03 -7.50 -10.53
CA ASN A 19 15.00 -7.97 -11.44
C ASN A 19 13.77 -8.46 -10.68
N HIS A 20 13.98 -9.19 -9.58
CA HIS A 20 12.89 -9.65 -8.71
C HIS A 20 12.17 -8.48 -8.04
N VAL A 21 12.90 -7.45 -7.59
CA VAL A 21 12.29 -6.25 -7.02
C VAL A 21 11.41 -5.53 -8.03
N LYS A 22 11.92 -5.29 -9.25
CA LYS A 22 11.15 -4.60 -10.31
C LYS A 22 9.90 -5.36 -10.70
N GLU A 23 9.99 -6.69 -10.80
CA GLU A 23 8.83 -7.52 -11.12
C GLU A 23 7.79 -7.50 -10.01
N ALA A 24 8.23 -7.59 -8.74
CA ALA A 24 7.34 -7.50 -7.59
C ALA A 24 6.65 -6.13 -7.50
N GLU A 25 7.37 -5.03 -7.72
CA GLU A 25 6.80 -3.68 -7.79
C GLU A 25 5.80 -3.54 -8.94
N ARG A 26 6.07 -4.15 -10.10
CA ARG A 26 5.14 -4.18 -11.24
C ARG A 26 3.84 -4.86 -10.85
N VAL A 27 3.91 -6.02 -10.18
CA VAL A 27 2.75 -6.77 -9.70
C VAL A 27 1.97 -5.95 -8.66
N LEU A 28 2.64 -5.32 -7.69
CA LEU A 28 1.99 -4.44 -6.71
C LEU A 28 1.21 -3.32 -7.40
N LYS A 29 1.84 -2.64 -8.35
CA LYS A 29 1.23 -1.52 -9.09
C LYS A 29 0.03 -1.95 -9.93
N GLN A 30 0.06 -3.15 -10.51
CA GLN A 30 -1.10 -3.70 -11.21
C GLN A 30 -2.28 -3.97 -10.27
N HIS A 31 -1.99 -4.41 -9.04
CA HIS A 31 -3.01 -4.69 -8.03
C HIS A 31 -3.46 -3.47 -7.23
N GLU A 32 -2.76 -2.33 -7.30
CA GLU A 32 -3.22 -1.04 -6.74
C GLU A 32 -4.57 -0.61 -7.31
N GLN A 33 -4.90 -1.00 -8.54
CA GLN A 33 -6.17 -0.67 -9.18
C GLN A 33 -7.33 -1.61 -8.82
N VAL A 34 -7.14 -2.49 -7.82
CA VAL A 34 -8.16 -3.44 -7.36
C VAL A 34 -8.76 -2.94 -6.04
N PRO A 35 -10.11 -2.93 -5.91
CA PRO A 35 -10.77 -2.64 -4.63
C PRO A 35 -10.25 -3.51 -3.48
N GLY A 36 -10.14 -2.94 -2.30
CA GLY A 36 -9.62 -3.56 -1.10
C GLY A 36 -8.09 -3.50 -0.97
N GLN A 37 -7.34 -3.08 -1.99
CA GLN A 37 -5.87 -3.09 -1.92
C GLN A 37 -5.33 -2.16 -0.83
N ALA A 38 -5.93 -0.98 -0.63
CA ALA A 38 -5.54 -0.06 0.46
C ALA A 38 -5.70 -0.73 1.83
N VAL A 39 -6.81 -1.43 2.02
CA VAL A 39 -7.13 -2.15 3.27
C VAL A 39 -6.13 -3.29 3.49
N GLN A 40 -5.81 -4.07 2.46
CA GLN A 40 -4.87 -5.20 2.61
C GLN A 40 -3.45 -4.72 2.93
N LEU A 41 -2.99 -3.64 2.31
CA LEU A 41 -1.68 -3.05 2.63
C LEU A 41 -1.63 -2.54 4.08
N LEU A 42 -2.69 -1.88 4.55
CA LEU A 42 -2.79 -1.41 5.93
C LEU A 42 -2.80 -2.58 6.93
N ARG A 43 -3.55 -3.65 6.63
CA ARG A 43 -3.59 -4.86 7.46
C ARG A 43 -2.21 -5.51 7.60
N VAL A 44 -1.48 -5.69 6.49
CA VAL A 44 -0.13 -6.26 6.55
C VAL A 44 0.82 -5.36 7.33
N ALA A 45 0.75 -4.04 7.17
CA ALA A 45 1.60 -3.11 7.92
C ALA A 45 1.38 -3.19 9.45
N ALA A 46 0.14 -3.42 9.87
CA ALA A 46 -0.26 -3.51 11.27
C ALA A 46 -0.13 -4.92 11.89
N GLU A 47 0.16 -5.95 11.08
CA GLU A 47 0.21 -7.34 11.53
C GLU A 47 1.55 -7.66 12.20
N GLU A 48 1.55 -7.85 13.52
CA GLU A 48 2.76 -8.09 14.31
C GLU A 48 3.42 -9.45 14.03
N SER A 49 2.65 -10.42 13.53
CA SER A 49 3.17 -11.74 13.16
C SER A 49 3.98 -11.74 11.84
N VAL A 50 3.91 -10.66 11.06
CA VAL A 50 4.64 -10.51 9.79
C VAL A 50 6.02 -9.89 10.04
N ASP A 51 7.02 -10.33 9.27
CA ASP A 51 8.38 -9.78 9.31
C ASP A 51 8.40 -8.25 9.18
N ALA A 52 9.26 -7.59 9.96
CA ALA A 52 9.33 -6.14 10.03
C ALA A 52 9.67 -5.48 8.67
N GLY A 53 10.49 -6.13 7.84
CA GLY A 53 10.81 -5.64 6.50
C GLY A 53 9.58 -5.68 5.59
N VAL A 54 8.82 -6.76 5.63
CA VAL A 54 7.58 -6.91 4.85
C VAL A 54 6.53 -5.89 5.29
N ARG A 55 6.38 -5.67 6.60
CA ARG A 55 5.51 -4.63 7.17
C ARG A 55 5.92 -3.23 6.71
N HIS A 56 7.23 -2.96 6.70
CA HIS A 56 7.77 -1.68 6.22
C HIS A 56 7.46 -1.45 4.74
N MET A 57 7.63 -2.47 3.90
CA MET A 57 7.26 -2.39 2.48
C MET A 57 5.77 -2.19 2.27
N ALA A 58 4.92 -2.86 3.05
CA ALA A 58 3.47 -2.65 3.02
C ALA A 58 3.11 -1.20 3.36
N ALA A 59 3.70 -0.64 4.41
CA ALA A 59 3.48 0.73 4.86
C ALA A 59 3.92 1.77 3.81
N ILE A 60 5.09 1.57 3.17
CA ILE A 60 5.57 2.45 2.09
C ILE A 60 4.59 2.45 0.92
N ASN A 61 4.20 1.26 0.46
CA ASN A 61 3.27 1.13 -0.66
C ASN A 61 1.91 1.71 -0.32
N PHE A 62 1.37 1.43 0.87
CA PHE A 62 0.13 2.00 1.38
C PHE A 62 0.15 3.54 1.35
N LYS A 63 1.16 4.16 1.97
CA LYS A 63 1.29 5.62 2.02
C LYS A 63 1.35 6.22 0.62
N ASN A 64 2.16 5.63 -0.25
CA ASN A 64 2.36 6.12 -1.61
C ASN A 64 1.07 5.98 -2.45
N PHE A 65 0.35 4.88 -2.28
CA PHE A 65 -0.93 4.63 -2.95
C PHE A 65 -2.02 5.60 -2.49
N VAL A 66 -2.20 5.76 -1.17
CA VAL A 66 -3.15 6.73 -0.60
C VAL A 66 -2.83 8.14 -1.09
N LYS A 67 -1.57 8.57 -1.07
CA LYS A 67 -1.18 9.90 -1.56
C LYS A 67 -1.61 10.17 -3.02
N ARG A 68 -1.62 9.13 -3.87
CA ARG A 68 -1.97 9.26 -5.30
C ARG A 68 -3.47 9.12 -5.57
N SER A 69 -4.19 8.33 -4.78
CA SER A 69 -5.53 7.83 -5.12
C SER A 69 -6.63 8.17 -4.10
N TRP A 70 -6.36 9.03 -3.11
CA TRP A 70 -7.34 9.36 -2.05
C TRP A 70 -8.44 10.33 -2.50
N GLU A 71 -8.11 11.40 -3.21
CA GLU A 71 -9.07 12.44 -3.63
C GLU A 71 -8.88 12.81 -5.11
N LYS A 72 -9.98 13.16 -5.78
CA LYS A 72 -9.90 13.89 -7.05
C LYS A 72 -9.44 15.30 -6.69
N PRO A 73 -8.36 15.83 -7.28
CA PRO A 73 -8.15 17.27 -7.22
C PRO A 73 -9.40 17.91 -7.82
N ASN A 74 -10.11 18.71 -7.01
CA ASN A 74 -11.09 19.64 -7.56
C ASN A 74 -10.37 20.40 -8.67
N SER A 75 -10.99 20.42 -9.85
CA SER A 75 -10.47 21.06 -11.04
C SER A 75 -9.76 22.37 -10.70
N HIS A 76 -8.49 22.45 -11.14
CA HIS A 76 -7.53 23.55 -11.05
C HIS A 76 -6.33 23.27 -10.13
N GLU A 77 -5.17 23.29 -10.79
CA GLU A 77 -3.82 23.39 -10.24
C GLU A 77 -3.06 22.09 -9.94
N SER A 78 -2.40 21.63 -11.01
CA SER A 78 -0.97 21.29 -11.00
C SER A 78 -0.53 20.07 -10.19
N SER A 79 -0.44 18.92 -10.86
CA SER A 79 0.62 17.93 -10.60
C SER A 79 0.85 17.03 -11.81
N GLN A 80 1.98 17.24 -12.48
CA GLN A 80 2.45 16.50 -13.64
C GLN A 80 2.77 15.05 -13.25
N GLY A 81 2.06 14.12 -13.86
CA GLY A 81 2.32 12.68 -13.81
C GLY A 81 1.17 11.93 -14.50
N PRO A 82 1.38 10.74 -15.07
CA PRO A 82 0.30 9.95 -15.66
C PRO A 82 -0.64 9.52 -14.53
N SER A 83 -1.69 10.32 -14.30
CA SER A 83 -2.74 10.04 -13.35
C SER A 83 -3.40 8.74 -13.77
N THR A 84 -3.11 7.67 -13.02
CA THR A 84 -3.95 6.49 -13.05
C THR A 84 -5.29 6.95 -12.48
N ASP A 85 -6.35 6.91 -13.28
CA ASP A 85 -7.72 7.36 -12.91
C ASP A 85 -8.33 6.57 -11.74
N TYR A 86 -7.58 5.67 -11.13
CA TYR A 86 -8.03 4.87 -10.03
C TYR A 86 -8.07 5.69 -8.74
N LEU A 87 -9.26 5.74 -8.17
CA LEU A 87 -9.55 6.31 -6.86
C LEU A 87 -9.97 5.22 -5.92
N ILE A 88 -9.51 5.33 -4.68
CA ILE A 88 -9.86 4.39 -3.63
C ILE A 88 -11.38 4.48 -3.39
N PRO A 89 -12.13 3.36 -3.42
CA PRO A 89 -13.55 3.34 -3.12
C PRO A 89 -13.86 3.87 -1.72
N ASP A 90 -14.99 4.53 -1.52
CA ASP A 90 -15.33 5.13 -0.22
C ASP A 90 -15.47 4.09 0.90
N ALA A 91 -15.88 2.86 0.57
CA ALA A 91 -15.90 1.73 1.51
C ALA A 91 -14.49 1.42 2.05
N ASP A 92 -13.48 1.39 1.18
CA ASP A 92 -12.08 1.17 1.59
C ASP A 92 -11.55 2.35 2.41
N LYS A 93 -11.90 3.59 2.02
CA LYS A 93 -11.50 4.79 2.77
C LYS A 93 -12.03 4.75 4.19
N GLU A 94 -13.27 4.32 4.37
CA GLU A 94 -13.89 4.22 5.69
C GLU A 94 -13.15 3.21 6.58
N VAL A 95 -12.86 2.02 6.04
CA VAL A 95 -12.06 1.02 6.74
C VAL A 95 -10.67 1.56 7.10
N VAL A 96 -10.02 2.26 6.16
CA VAL A 96 -8.71 2.89 6.42
C VAL A 96 -8.81 3.92 7.55
N ARG A 97 -9.81 4.81 7.54
CA ARG A 97 -9.99 5.83 8.58
C ARG A 97 -10.22 5.23 9.97
N GLN A 98 -10.98 4.15 10.04
CA GLN A 98 -11.28 3.47 11.31
C GLN A 98 -10.06 2.77 11.91
N ASN A 99 -9.14 2.29 11.08
CA ASN A 99 -8.05 1.40 11.51
C ASN A 99 -6.65 2.07 11.49
N ILE A 100 -6.49 3.22 10.84
CA ILE A 100 -5.16 3.85 10.65
C ILE A 100 -4.49 4.23 11.98
N LEU A 101 -5.24 4.73 12.95
CA LEU A 101 -4.69 5.10 14.27
C LEU A 101 -4.17 3.87 15.02
N GLU A 102 -4.92 2.78 15.02
CA GLU A 102 -4.48 1.51 15.63
C GLU A 102 -3.25 0.94 14.93
N ALA A 103 -3.23 0.99 13.59
CA ALA A 103 -2.07 0.58 12.80
C ALA A 103 -0.82 1.41 13.12
N MET A 104 -0.96 2.71 13.38
CA MET A 104 0.16 3.57 13.78
C MET A 104 0.69 3.24 15.18
N ILE A 105 -0.19 2.86 16.12
CA ILE A 105 0.21 2.45 17.47
C ILE A 105 0.98 1.13 17.43
N ARG A 106 0.59 0.19 16.56
CA ARG A 106 1.26 -1.11 16.37
C ARG A 106 2.50 -1.04 15.49
N ALA A 107 2.77 0.10 14.86
CA ALA A 107 3.93 0.25 14.01
C ALA A 107 5.21 0.07 14.85
N PRO A 108 6.26 -0.60 14.32
CA PRO A 108 7.50 -0.75 15.06
C PRO A 108 8.07 0.64 15.37
N HIS A 109 8.42 0.89 16.62
CA HIS A 109 9.15 2.10 16.99
C HIS A 109 10.54 2.03 16.33
N ALA A 110 10.93 3.09 15.62
CA ALA A 110 12.29 3.20 15.11
C ALA A 110 13.26 3.09 16.28
N ILE A 111 14.13 2.07 16.25
CA ILE A 111 15.22 1.85 17.21
C ILE A 111 16.42 2.66 16.73
#